data_AF-A0A2V8ZH42-F1
#
_entry.id   AF-A0A2V8ZH42-F1
#
_cell.length_a   1.000
_cell.length_b   1.000
_cell.length_c   1.000
_cell.angle_alpha   90.00
_cell.angle_beta   90.00
_cell.angle_gamma   90.00
#
_symmetry.space_group_name_H-M   'P 1'
#
loop_
_entity.id
_entity.type
_entity.pdbx_description
1 polymer ?
#
loop_
_entity_poly.entity_id
_entity_poly.type
_entity_poly.pdbx_seq_one_letter_code
_entity_poly.pdbx_strand_id
1 'polypeptide(L)'
;MATNDQTNAAIAANPFTFADVLAILRERGWLTADSTPEIDAWCGHAAAILGTQAADRTALTELLALVFHYDAQEILTRRETHEVLSRYAARDVLRHLALLLLDGAALNSERFKEIVTKLKEELQLPGRELLYPLRVALAGRPGDGSLDRVILLLDEAAPLPFAVPVKFARARILEFCAALD
;
A
#
# COMPACT_ATOMS: atom_id res chain seq x y z
N MET A 1 22.68 -36.65 -1.31
CA MET A 1 23.37 -35.40 -1.66
C MET A 1 23.13 -35.17 -3.14
N ALA A 2 22.46 -34.16 -3.65
CA ALA A 2 21.62 -33.10 -3.11
C ALA A 2 20.65 -32.79 -4.26
N THR A 3 19.34 -32.86 -4.02
CA THR A 3 18.35 -32.54 -5.05
C THR A 3 18.22 -31.02 -5.07
N ASN A 4 18.65 -30.41 -6.17
CA ASN A 4 18.57 -28.99 -6.42
C ASN A 4 17.14 -28.67 -6.87
N ASP A 5 16.20 -28.56 -5.91
CA ASP A 5 14.87 -28.01 -6.16
C ASP A 5 14.85 -26.56 -5.64
N GLN A 6 15.34 -25.64 -6.47
CA GLN A 6 15.13 -24.20 -6.26
C GLN A 6 14.29 -23.63 -7.39
N THR A 7 13.01 -23.48 -7.05
CA THR A 7 12.24 -22.24 -7.25
C THR A 7 11.98 -21.84 -8.69
N ASN A 8 11.20 -22.65 -9.39
CA ASN A 8 10.30 -22.14 -10.42
C ASN A 8 8.99 -21.74 -9.73
N ALA A 9 8.97 -20.59 -9.05
CA ALA A 9 7.72 -20.01 -8.59
C ALA A 9 6.91 -19.67 -9.83
N ALA A 10 5.96 -20.55 -10.17
CA ALA A 10 4.99 -20.30 -11.22
C ALA A 10 4.43 -18.90 -10.99
N ILE A 11 4.53 -18.04 -12.00
CA ILE A 11 3.82 -16.76 -12.02
C ILE A 11 2.35 -17.16 -11.91
N ALA A 12 1.79 -17.08 -10.71
CA ALA A 12 0.39 -17.40 -10.49
C ALA A 12 -0.41 -16.51 -11.44
N ALA A 13 -1.06 -17.12 -12.42
CA ALA A 13 -1.90 -16.39 -13.35
C ALA A 13 -2.94 -15.64 -12.51
N ASN A 14 -3.03 -14.31 -12.68
CA ASN A 14 -3.95 -13.49 -11.93
C ASN A 14 -5.40 -13.97 -12.19
N PRO A 15 -6.11 -14.52 -11.19
CA PRO A 15 -7.44 -15.05 -11.39
C PRO A 15 -8.53 -13.96 -11.30
N PHE A 16 -8.16 -12.76 -10.89
CA PHE A 16 -9.11 -11.67 -10.63
C PHE A 16 -9.18 -10.68 -11.79
N THR A 17 -10.37 -10.17 -12.02
CA THR A 17 -10.69 -9.19 -13.05
C THR A 17 -11.19 -7.89 -12.43
N PHE A 18 -11.37 -6.86 -13.25
CA PHE A 18 -11.99 -5.61 -12.80
C PHE A 18 -13.38 -5.85 -12.20
N ALA A 19 -14.13 -6.82 -12.72
CA ALA A 19 -15.49 -7.14 -12.26
C ALA A 19 -15.50 -7.68 -10.83
N ASP A 20 -14.47 -8.45 -10.44
CA ASP A 20 -14.32 -8.97 -9.08
C ASP A 20 -14.05 -7.83 -8.09
N VAL A 21 -13.14 -6.91 -8.44
CA VAL A 21 -12.86 -5.73 -7.61
C VAL A 21 -14.12 -4.88 -7.48
N LEU A 22 -14.80 -4.57 -8.59
CA LEU A 22 -16.02 -3.77 -8.59
C LEU A 22 -17.12 -4.41 -7.72
N ALA A 23 -17.29 -5.73 -7.78
CA ALA A 23 -18.22 -6.46 -6.91
C ALA A 23 -17.86 -6.31 -5.43
N ILE A 24 -16.58 -6.45 -5.07
CA ILE A 24 -16.10 -6.23 -3.69
C ILE A 24 -16.41 -4.80 -3.23
N LEU A 25 -16.12 -3.78 -4.07
CA LEU A 25 -16.38 -2.39 -3.71
C LEU A 25 -17.88 -2.15 -3.42
N ARG A 26 -18.78 -2.74 -4.22
CA ARG A 26 -20.23 -2.66 -4.01
C ARG A 26 -20.65 -3.33 -2.71
N GLU A 27 -20.21 -4.57 -2.48
CA GLU A 27 -20.54 -5.34 -1.26
C GLU A 27 -20.05 -4.66 0.02
N ARG A 28 -18.91 -3.97 -0.06
CA ARG A 28 -18.33 -3.22 1.06
C ARG A 28 -18.93 -1.82 1.25
N GLY A 29 -19.80 -1.38 0.35
CA GLY A 29 -20.38 -0.04 0.38
C GLY A 29 -19.38 1.08 0.10
N TRP A 30 -18.30 0.79 -0.65
CA TRP A 30 -17.27 1.79 -1.02
C TRP A 30 -17.61 2.56 -2.30
N LEU A 31 -18.73 2.25 -2.96
CA LEU A 31 -19.26 2.99 -4.12
C LEU A 31 -20.54 3.71 -3.73
N THR A 32 -20.66 4.98 -4.15
CA THR A 32 -21.85 5.82 -3.92
C THR A 32 -22.94 5.60 -4.97
N ALA A 33 -22.55 5.21 -6.19
CA ALA A 33 -23.41 5.06 -7.36
C ALA A 33 -22.82 4.02 -8.32
N ASP A 34 -23.35 3.96 -9.55
CA ASP A 34 -22.73 3.20 -10.65
C ASP A 34 -21.30 3.66 -10.90
N SER A 35 -20.44 2.74 -11.33
CA SER A 35 -19.03 3.06 -11.59
C SER A 35 -18.91 4.04 -12.75
N THR A 36 -17.97 4.97 -12.61
CA THR A 36 -17.52 5.83 -13.72
C THR A 36 -16.40 5.12 -14.48
N PRO A 37 -16.08 5.55 -15.72
CA PRO A 37 -14.96 4.99 -16.48
C PRO A 37 -13.61 5.06 -15.73
N GLU A 38 -13.41 6.09 -14.91
CA GLU A 38 -12.21 6.24 -14.08
C GLU A 38 -12.17 5.22 -12.94
N ILE A 39 -13.33 4.93 -12.33
CA ILE A 39 -13.44 3.86 -11.32
C ILE A 39 -13.23 2.50 -11.97
N ASP A 40 -13.78 2.26 -13.17
CA ASP A 40 -13.57 1.01 -13.90
C ASP A 40 -12.09 0.80 -14.26
N ALA A 41 -11.41 1.86 -14.73
CA ALA A 41 -9.98 1.85 -15.00
C ALA A 41 -9.16 1.54 -13.74
N TRP A 42 -9.49 2.20 -12.62
CA TRP A 42 -8.87 1.93 -11.32
C TRP A 42 -9.11 0.49 -10.85
N CYS A 43 -10.33 -0.05 -11.03
CA CYS A 43 -10.65 -1.44 -10.69
C CYS A 43 -9.83 -2.42 -11.53
N GLY A 44 -9.64 -2.13 -12.83
CA GLY A 44 -8.78 -2.91 -13.71
C GLY A 44 -7.32 -2.91 -13.27
N HIS A 45 -6.78 -1.74 -12.90
CA HIS A 45 -5.42 -1.62 -12.38
C HIS A 45 -5.26 -2.34 -11.03
N ALA A 46 -6.20 -2.13 -10.10
CA ALA A 46 -6.21 -2.80 -8.80
C ALA A 46 -6.25 -4.33 -8.95
N ALA A 47 -7.11 -4.86 -9.83
CA ALA A 47 -7.16 -6.28 -10.14
C ALA A 47 -5.81 -6.77 -10.65
N ALA A 48 -5.18 -6.05 -11.59
CA ALA A 48 -3.90 -6.44 -12.19
C ALA A 48 -2.77 -6.57 -11.16
N ILE A 49 -2.66 -5.61 -10.23
CA ILE A 49 -1.51 -5.55 -9.31
C ILE A 49 -1.75 -6.23 -7.97
N LEU A 50 -2.99 -6.26 -7.46
CA LEU A 50 -3.32 -6.96 -6.21
C LEU A 50 -3.68 -8.42 -6.45
N GLY A 51 -4.28 -8.75 -7.59
CA GLY A 51 -4.78 -10.09 -7.85
C GLY A 51 -3.68 -11.16 -7.93
N THR A 52 -2.47 -10.79 -8.36
CA THR A 52 -1.28 -11.68 -8.30
C THR A 52 -0.75 -11.91 -6.88
N GLN A 53 -1.18 -11.10 -5.91
CA GLN A 53 -0.74 -11.15 -4.51
C GLN A 53 -1.79 -11.80 -3.60
N ALA A 54 -3.03 -11.94 -4.07
CA ALA A 54 -4.13 -12.50 -3.30
C ALA A 54 -4.31 -13.99 -3.62
N ALA A 55 -4.33 -14.83 -2.59
CA ALA A 55 -4.58 -16.26 -2.74
C ALA A 55 -6.04 -16.57 -3.10
N ASP A 56 -6.96 -15.73 -2.62
CA ASP A 56 -8.40 -15.85 -2.84
C ASP A 56 -9.10 -14.48 -2.76
N ARG A 57 -10.42 -14.47 -2.97
CA ARG A 57 -11.23 -13.25 -2.94
C ARG A 57 -11.21 -12.56 -1.58
N THR A 58 -11.10 -13.33 -0.50
CA THR A 58 -11.04 -12.79 0.87
C THR A 58 -9.74 -12.00 1.05
N ALA A 59 -8.60 -12.58 0.66
CA ALA A 59 -7.31 -11.92 0.68
C ALA A 59 -7.28 -10.64 -0.20
N LEU A 60 -7.90 -10.69 -1.39
CA LEU A 60 -8.05 -9.50 -2.24
C LEU A 60 -8.88 -8.41 -1.54
N THR A 61 -9.98 -8.81 -0.90
CA THR A 61 -10.86 -7.91 -0.15
C THR A 61 -10.14 -7.25 1.04
N GLU A 62 -9.27 -8.00 1.72
CA GLU A 62 -8.43 -7.46 2.80
C GLU A 62 -7.39 -6.46 2.28
N LEU A 63 -6.73 -6.74 1.15
CA LEU A 63 -5.79 -5.80 0.54
C LEU A 63 -6.49 -4.51 0.07
N LEU A 64 -7.67 -4.63 -0.55
CA LEU A 64 -8.48 -3.47 -0.94
C LEU A 64 -8.91 -2.65 0.28
N ALA A 65 -9.26 -3.29 1.40
CA ALA A 65 -9.65 -2.58 2.62
C ALA A 65 -8.57 -1.61 3.12
N LEU A 66 -7.28 -1.89 2.89
CA LEU A 66 -6.19 -0.99 3.26
C LEU A 66 -6.14 0.31 2.42
N VAL A 67 -6.76 0.31 1.23
CA VAL A 67 -6.93 1.52 0.41
C VAL A 67 -8.05 2.41 0.97
N PHE A 68 -9.15 1.82 1.44
CA PHE A 68 -10.34 2.57 1.86
C PHE A 68 -10.39 2.87 3.36
N HIS A 69 -9.70 2.09 4.19
CA HIS A 69 -9.65 2.26 5.65
C HIS A 69 -8.24 2.65 6.09
N TYR A 70 -8.10 3.89 6.58
CA TYR A 70 -6.84 4.38 7.13
C TYR A 70 -7.08 5.37 8.26
N ASP A 71 -6.53 5.04 9.42
CA ASP A 71 -6.53 5.87 10.62
C ASP A 71 -5.18 5.70 11.34
N ALA A 72 -4.37 6.77 11.38
CA ALA A 72 -3.04 6.70 11.97
C ALA A 72 -3.05 6.38 13.47
N GLN A 73 -4.04 6.90 14.21
CA GLN A 73 -4.17 6.65 15.65
C GLN A 73 -4.45 5.17 15.90
N GLU A 74 -5.40 4.59 15.16
CA GLU A 74 -5.69 3.16 15.22
C GLU A 74 -4.44 2.33 14.90
N ILE A 75 -3.73 2.66 13.83
CA ILE A 75 -2.51 1.94 13.41
C ILE A 75 -1.45 1.98 14.51
N LEU A 76 -1.25 3.13 15.16
CA LEU A 76 -0.25 3.31 16.20
C LEU A 76 -0.56 2.54 17.48
N THR A 77 -1.82 2.19 17.75
CA THR A 77 -2.17 1.34 18.90
C THR A 77 -1.79 -0.13 18.73
N ARG A 78 -1.45 -0.56 17.51
CA ARG A 78 -1.20 -1.97 17.19
C ARG A 78 0.21 -2.38 17.63
N ARG A 79 0.31 -3.55 18.27
CA ARG A 79 1.59 -4.12 18.72
C ARG A 79 2.62 -4.23 17.59
N GLU A 80 2.21 -4.71 16.42
CA GLU A 80 3.09 -4.88 15.26
C GLU A 80 3.68 -3.55 14.76
N THR A 81 2.94 -2.44 14.89
CA THR A 81 3.42 -1.09 14.61
C THR A 81 4.52 -0.70 15.59
N HIS A 82 4.30 -0.88 16.89
CA HIS A 82 5.32 -0.61 17.91
C HIS A 82 6.60 -1.44 17.71
N GLU A 83 6.49 -2.71 17.30
CA GLU A 83 7.64 -3.56 16.99
C GLU A 83 8.47 -3.02 15.82
N VAL A 84 7.85 -2.40 14.82
CA VAL A 84 8.56 -1.73 13.73
C VAL A 84 9.18 -0.42 14.20
N LEU A 85 8.42 0.42 14.91
CA LEU A 85 8.85 1.76 15.31
C LEU A 85 9.89 1.77 16.44
N SER A 86 10.04 0.68 17.19
CA SER A 86 11.10 0.51 18.19
C SER A 86 12.47 0.23 17.58
N ARG A 87 12.55 -0.06 16.27
CA ARG A 87 13.82 -0.24 15.57
C ARG A 87 14.52 1.09 15.37
N TYR A 88 15.84 1.06 15.54
CA TYR A 88 16.72 2.23 15.58
C TYR A 88 16.45 3.27 14.48
N ALA A 89 16.29 2.86 13.23
CA ALA A 89 16.16 3.79 12.10
C ALA A 89 14.71 4.05 11.63
N ALA A 90 13.69 3.49 12.28
CA ALA A 90 12.32 3.54 11.78
C ALA A 90 11.79 4.99 11.68
N ARG A 91 12.06 5.81 12.69
CA ARG A 91 11.66 7.23 12.70
C ARG A 91 12.41 8.04 11.64
N ASP A 92 13.66 7.71 11.36
CA ASP A 92 14.43 8.40 10.32
C ASP A 92 13.88 8.09 8.92
N VAL A 93 13.51 6.84 8.66
CA VAL A 93 12.83 6.45 7.42
C VAL A 93 11.54 7.26 7.23
N LEU A 94 10.69 7.35 8.27
CA LEU A 94 9.43 8.08 8.19
C LEU A 94 9.62 9.57 7.90
N ARG A 95 10.61 10.20 8.53
CA ARG A 95 10.91 11.61 8.30
C ARG A 95 11.36 11.89 6.87
N HIS A 96 12.28 11.09 6.34
CA HIS A 96 12.75 11.25 4.95
C HIS A 96 11.63 10.92 3.95
N LEU A 97 10.83 9.88 4.23
CA LEU A 97 9.65 9.54 3.43
C LEU A 97 8.66 10.71 3.36
N ALA A 98 8.38 11.36 4.50
CA ALA A 98 7.50 12.53 4.54
C ALA A 98 8.02 13.66 3.64
N LEU A 99 9.30 14.03 3.75
CA LEU A 99 9.90 15.07 2.90
C LEU A 99 9.78 14.73 1.40
N LEU A 100 10.10 13.49 1.03
CA LEU A 100 10.06 13.05 -0.38
C LEU A 100 8.64 12.99 -0.96
N LEU A 101 7.63 12.73 -0.14
CA LEU A 101 6.22 12.73 -0.53
C LEU A 101 5.62 14.14 -0.59
N LEU A 102 6.10 15.07 0.23
CA LEU A 102 5.62 16.46 0.25
C LEU A 102 6.17 17.29 -0.92
N ASP A 103 7.42 17.08 -1.30
CA ASP A 103 8.09 17.81 -2.39
C ASP A 103 7.83 17.21 -3.79
N GLY A 104 7.02 16.15 -3.88
CA GLY A 104 6.89 15.32 -5.07
C GLY A 104 5.56 15.43 -5.83
N ALA A 105 5.55 14.89 -7.04
CA ALA A 105 4.32 14.57 -7.76
C ALA A 105 3.52 13.45 -7.06
N ALA A 106 2.27 13.26 -7.50
CA ALA A 106 1.42 12.16 -7.03
C ALA A 106 2.13 10.80 -7.15
N LEU A 107 1.89 9.93 -6.17
CA LEU A 107 2.59 8.65 -6.08
C LEU A 107 2.13 7.69 -7.17
N ASN A 108 3.08 7.23 -7.98
CA ASN A 108 2.91 6.17 -8.96
C ASN A 108 4.10 5.19 -8.88
N SER A 109 4.15 4.17 -9.74
CA SER A 109 5.21 3.15 -9.72
C SER A 109 6.62 3.72 -9.91
N GLU A 110 6.79 4.68 -10.81
CA GLU A 110 8.08 5.33 -11.08
C GLU A 110 8.51 6.16 -9.87
N ARG A 111 7.61 7.00 -9.37
CA ARG A 111 7.86 7.85 -8.21
C ARG A 111 8.14 7.04 -6.94
N PHE A 112 7.41 5.93 -6.73
CA PHE A 112 7.67 5.03 -5.61
C PHE A 112 9.08 4.43 -5.67
N LYS A 113 9.52 4.00 -6.87
CA LYS A 113 10.87 3.50 -7.09
C LYS A 113 11.92 4.57 -6.81
N GLU A 114 11.70 5.81 -7.25
CA GLU A 114 12.60 6.94 -6.95
C GLU A 114 12.72 7.17 -5.44
N ILE A 115 11.60 7.21 -4.72
CA ILE A 115 11.57 7.41 -3.27
C ILE A 115 12.35 6.30 -2.57
N VAL A 116 12.09 5.03 -2.91
CA VAL A 116 12.79 3.89 -2.31
C VAL A 116 14.28 3.92 -2.61
N THR A 117 14.69 4.31 -3.82
CA THR A 117 16.11 4.46 -4.18
C THR A 117 16.78 5.55 -3.35
N LYS A 118 16.18 6.75 -3.27
CA LYS A 118 16.71 7.87 -2.46
C LYS A 118 16.85 7.50 -0.99
N LEU A 119 15.83 6.86 -0.41
CA LEU A 119 15.89 6.39 0.98
C LEU A 119 17.03 5.38 1.21
N LYS A 120 17.30 4.49 0.24
CA LYS A 120 18.42 3.54 0.33
C LYS A 120 19.77 4.24 0.26
N GLU A 121 19.91 5.22 -0.62
CA GLU A 121 21.15 6.00 -0.81
C GLU A 121 21.46 6.84 0.44
N GLU A 122 20.44 7.50 1.01
CA GLU A 122 20.60 8.40 2.16
C GLU A 122 20.79 7.65 3.48
N LEU A 123 20.05 6.56 3.70
CA LEU A 123 20.02 5.88 5.01
C LEU A 123 20.91 4.63 5.06
N GLN A 124 21.32 4.09 3.91
CA GLN A 124 22.17 2.89 3.81
C GLN A 124 21.62 1.67 4.59
N LEU A 125 20.28 1.56 4.67
CA LEU A 125 19.60 0.51 5.44
C LEU A 125 19.29 -0.73 4.59
N PRO A 126 19.22 -1.93 5.22
CA PRO A 126 18.66 -3.12 4.59
C PRO A 126 17.21 -2.89 4.13
N GLY A 127 16.81 -3.55 3.04
CA GLY A 127 15.48 -3.35 2.45
C GLY A 127 14.32 -3.56 3.43
N ARG A 128 14.41 -4.53 4.35
CA ARG A 128 13.36 -4.76 5.36
C ARG A 128 13.24 -3.60 6.35
N GLU A 129 14.37 -3.05 6.80
CA GLU A 129 14.40 -1.94 7.78
C GLU A 129 13.89 -0.64 7.19
N LEU A 130 14.05 -0.47 5.88
CA LEU A 130 13.51 0.65 5.12
C LEU A 130 12.03 0.48 4.76
N LEU A 131 11.63 -0.70 4.26
CA LEU A 131 10.28 -0.89 3.72
C LEU A 131 9.22 -1.09 4.80
N TYR A 132 9.56 -1.65 5.96
CA TYR A 132 8.56 -1.91 7.01
C TYR A 132 7.97 -0.62 7.59
N PRO A 133 8.77 0.39 8.01
CA PRO A 133 8.23 1.66 8.48
C PRO A 133 7.37 2.35 7.42
N LEU A 134 7.81 2.33 6.16
CA LEU A 134 7.05 2.87 5.03
C LEU A 134 5.68 2.20 4.89
N ARG A 135 5.64 0.86 4.92
CA ARG A 135 4.39 0.09 4.79
C ARG A 135 3.44 0.31 5.97
N VAL A 136 3.98 0.39 7.18
CA VAL A 136 3.19 0.75 8.36
C VAL A 136 2.54 2.12 8.17
N ALA A 137 3.32 3.13 7.78
CA ALA A 137 2.81 4.49 7.65
C ALA A 137 1.82 4.65 6.50
N LEU A 138 2.01 3.97 5.36
CA LEU A 138 1.17 4.19 4.17
C LEU A 138 0.08 3.14 3.99
N ALA A 139 0.30 1.88 4.38
CA ALA A 139 -0.64 0.77 4.24
C ALA A 139 -1.24 0.30 5.57
N GLY A 140 -0.78 0.84 6.71
CA GLY A 140 -1.37 0.61 8.03
C GLY A 140 -0.96 -0.68 8.74
N ARG A 141 -0.02 -1.45 8.19
CA ARG A 141 0.57 -2.64 8.83
C ARG A 141 1.95 -2.97 8.25
N PRO A 142 2.82 -3.70 8.97
CA PRO A 142 4.00 -4.29 8.36
C PRO A 142 3.61 -5.46 7.45
N GLY A 143 4.50 -5.83 6.54
CA GLY A 143 4.23 -6.97 5.65
C GLY A 143 5.24 -7.08 4.52
N ASP A 144 4.89 -7.88 3.52
CA ASP A 144 5.69 -8.13 2.32
C ASP A 144 5.38 -7.13 1.18
N GLY A 145 5.82 -7.46 -0.03
CA GLY A 145 5.66 -6.62 -1.22
C GLY A 145 4.21 -6.42 -1.68
N SER A 146 3.25 -7.20 -1.17
CA SER A 146 1.83 -6.98 -1.49
C SER A 146 1.35 -5.59 -1.02
N LEU A 147 1.91 -5.08 0.07
CA LEU A 147 1.59 -3.76 0.61
C LEU A 147 2.12 -2.63 -0.26
N ASP A 148 3.22 -2.86 -1.01
CA ASP A 148 3.70 -1.87 -1.98
C ASP A 148 2.65 -1.66 -3.09
N ARG A 149 1.92 -2.71 -3.48
CA ARG A 149 0.84 -2.64 -4.46
C ARG A 149 -0.36 -1.85 -3.95
N VAL A 150 -0.71 -2.02 -2.67
CA VAL A 150 -1.75 -1.20 -2.01
C VAL A 150 -1.36 0.28 -2.05
N ILE A 151 -0.10 0.59 -1.72
CA ILE A 151 0.41 1.97 -1.71
C ILE A 151 0.33 2.62 -3.09
N LEU A 152 0.60 1.86 -4.15
CA LEU A 152 0.56 2.35 -5.53
C LEU A 152 -0.87 2.70 -6.01
N LEU A 153 -1.92 2.27 -5.33
CA LEU A 153 -3.31 2.58 -5.68
C LEU A 153 -3.85 3.84 -5.01
N LEU A 154 -3.14 4.38 -4.01
CA LEU A 154 -3.67 5.42 -3.13
C LEU A 154 -3.95 6.72 -3.88
N ASP A 155 -2.95 7.23 -4.60
CA ASP A 155 -3.04 8.55 -5.23
C ASP A 155 -3.93 8.54 -6.49
N GLU A 156 -4.07 7.38 -7.15
CA GLU A 156 -5.03 7.17 -8.24
C GLU A 156 -6.47 7.10 -7.71
N ALA A 157 -6.68 6.46 -6.55
CA ALA A 157 -8.01 6.35 -5.92
C ALA A 157 -8.48 7.64 -5.24
N ALA A 158 -7.56 8.40 -4.66
CA ALA A 158 -7.87 9.58 -3.85
C ALA A 158 -8.75 10.65 -4.52
N PRO A 159 -8.61 10.99 -5.82
CA PRO A 159 -9.50 11.94 -6.47
C PRO A 159 -10.85 11.36 -6.90
N LEU A 160 -11.06 10.04 -6.81
CA LEU A 160 -12.26 9.38 -7.32
C LEU A 160 -13.45 9.50 -6.33
N PRO A 161 -14.69 9.55 -6.83
CA PRO A 161 -15.88 9.79 -6.01
C PRO A 161 -16.39 8.52 -5.28
N PHE A 162 -15.50 7.84 -4.56
CA PHE A 162 -15.88 6.70 -3.70
C PHE A 162 -16.74 7.15 -2.52
N ALA A 163 -17.50 6.21 -1.94
CA ALA A 163 -18.35 6.48 -0.77
C ALA A 163 -17.54 6.78 0.49
N VAL A 164 -16.34 6.21 0.57
CA VAL A 164 -15.36 6.52 1.59
C VAL A 164 -14.19 7.24 0.91
N PRO A 165 -13.86 8.48 1.30
CA PRO A 165 -12.74 9.21 0.72
C PRO A 165 -11.42 8.47 0.93
N VAL A 166 -10.67 8.25 -0.14
CA VAL A 166 -9.34 7.66 -0.07
C VAL A 166 -8.30 8.75 0.16
N LYS A 167 -7.45 8.57 1.18
CA LYS A 167 -6.35 9.50 1.48
C LYS A 167 -5.17 9.26 0.53
N PHE A 168 -4.68 10.34 -0.09
CA PHE A 168 -3.39 10.37 -0.78
C PHE A 168 -2.25 9.87 0.14
N ALA A 169 -1.20 9.28 -0.43
CA ALA A 169 -0.01 8.87 0.32
C ALA A 169 0.60 10.03 1.13
N ARG A 170 0.64 11.24 0.55
CA ARG A 170 1.08 12.46 1.24
C ARG A 170 0.22 12.81 2.46
N ALA A 171 -1.09 12.57 2.39
CA ALA A 171 -2.00 12.81 3.51
C ALA A 171 -1.81 11.76 4.61
N ARG A 172 -1.65 10.49 4.23
CA ARG A 172 -1.37 9.39 5.16
C ARG A 172 -0.07 9.60 5.94
N ILE A 173 1.04 9.94 5.26
CA ILE A 173 2.31 10.15 5.98
C ILE A 173 2.26 11.34 6.93
N LEU A 174 1.58 12.43 6.56
CA LEU A 174 1.39 13.58 7.44
C LEU A 174 0.57 13.22 8.69
N GLU A 175 -0.55 12.52 8.50
CA GLU A 175 -1.39 12.05 9.58
C GLU A 175 -0.63 11.08 10.51
N PHE A 176 0.16 10.17 9.93
CA PHE A 176 0.97 9.23 10.68
C PHE A 176 2.04 9.92 11.52
N CYS A 177 2.78 10.87 10.94
CA CYS A 177 3.80 11.63 11.65
C CYS A 177 3.17 12.50 12.76
N ALA A 178 2.06 13.18 12.49
CA ALA A 178 1.36 13.99 13.48
C ALA A 178 0.80 13.18 14.66
N ALA A 179 0.47 11.90 14.44
CA ALA A 179 0.01 11.00 15.49
C ALA A 179 1.14 10.33 16.28
N LEU A 180 2.37 10.35 15.75
CA LEU A 180 3.56 9.76 16.37
C LEU A 180 4.29 10.71 17.33
N ASP A 181 4.12 12.02 17.13
CA ASP A 181 4.64 13.11 17.98
C ASP A 181 3.94 13.17 19.35
#